data_AF-A0AAU9XGL9-F1
#
_entry.id   AF-A0AAU9XGL9-F1
#
_cell.length_a   1.000
_cell.length_b   1.000
_cell.length_c   1.000
_cell.angle_alpha   90.00
_cell.angle_beta   90.00
_cell.angle_gamma   90.00
#
_symmetry.space_group_name_H-M   'P 1'
#
loop_
_entity.id
_entity.type
_entity.pdbx_description
1 polymer ?
#
loop_
_entity_poly.entity_id
_entity_poly.type
_entity_poly.pdbx_seq_one_letter_code
_entity_poly.pdbx_strand_id
1 'polypeptide(L)'
;MGTPERGQLWDSISGNLNAMDYPKFKDAKRSCRDRWTLLCTKYKRRMSEEIQATGIDAEIIEYLIGKEDHAIDSDKEGKKKAEADKKAAEGTRIKAMERFGNTRKRGGEDGEEGAKKKKRRIDSDAVEFLREKAKLEHSLREEE
;
A
#
# COMPACT_ATOMS: atom_id res chain seq x y z
N MET A 1 1.13 -54.28 -2.56
CA MET A 1 -0.23 -54.83 -2.64
C MET A 1 -1.22 -53.67 -2.46
N GLY A 2 -2.19 -53.49 -3.35
CA GLY A 2 -3.19 -52.41 -3.22
C GLY A 2 -4.31 -52.82 -2.28
N THR A 3 -4.83 -51.89 -1.50
CA THR A 3 -5.94 -52.18 -0.59
C THR A 3 -7.20 -52.58 -1.38
N PRO A 4 -8.11 -53.39 -0.80
CA PRO A 4 -9.34 -53.83 -1.47
C PRO A 4 -10.18 -52.67 -2.02
N GLU A 5 -10.23 -51.55 -1.30
CA GLU A 5 -10.99 -50.35 -1.66
C GLU A 5 -10.45 -49.71 -2.94
N ARG A 6 -9.12 -49.65 -3.08
CA ARG A 6 -8.47 -49.17 -4.32
C ARG A 6 -8.81 -50.08 -5.49
N GLY A 7 -8.95 -51.38 -5.25
CA GLY A 7 -9.40 -52.33 -6.25
C GLY A 7 -10.80 -51.99 -6.75
N GLN A 8 -11.76 -51.82 -5.83
CA GLN A 8 -13.15 -51.51 -6.14
C GLN A 8 -13.32 -50.20 -6.91
N LEU A 9 -12.52 -49.18 -6.59
CA LEU A 9 -12.52 -47.92 -7.33
C LEU A 9 -12.22 -48.12 -8.82
N TRP A 10 -11.23 -48.93 -9.16
CA TRP A 10 -10.91 -49.20 -10.57
C TRP A 10 -11.96 -50.07 -11.26
N ASP A 11 -12.62 -50.97 -10.52
CA ASP A 11 -13.75 -51.74 -11.05
C ASP A 11 -14.89 -50.78 -11.41
N SER A 12 -15.24 -49.85 -10.53
CA SER A 12 -16.24 -48.81 -10.77
C SER A 12 -15.90 -47.94 -11.97
N ILE A 13 -14.65 -47.45 -12.07
CA ILE A 13 -14.19 -46.64 -13.20
C ILE A 13 -14.34 -47.42 -14.52
N SER A 14 -13.92 -48.68 -14.56
CA SER A 14 -14.05 -49.50 -15.76
C SER A 14 -15.51 -49.77 -16.13
N GLY A 15 -16.37 -50.01 -15.13
CA GLY A 15 -17.81 -50.19 -15.34
C GLY A 15 -18.45 -48.93 -15.93
N ASN A 16 -18.13 -47.76 -15.38
CA ASN A 16 -18.65 -46.49 -15.85
C ASN A 16 -18.20 -46.17 -17.28
N LEU A 17 -16.93 -46.40 -17.62
CA LEU A 17 -16.42 -46.19 -18.97
C LEU A 17 -17.11 -47.12 -19.97
N ASN A 18 -17.26 -48.40 -19.64
CA ASN A 18 -17.91 -49.37 -20.52
C ASN A 18 -19.43 -49.14 -20.66
N ALA A 19 -20.05 -48.42 -19.73
CA ALA A 19 -21.44 -48.00 -19.80
C ALA A 19 -21.68 -46.78 -20.71
N MET A 20 -20.63 -46.10 -21.17
CA MET A 20 -20.77 -44.99 -22.10
C MET A 20 -21.14 -45.48 -23.50
N ASP A 21 -22.19 -44.90 -24.08
CA ASP A 21 -22.64 -45.24 -25.43
C ASP A 21 -21.66 -44.76 -26.51
N TYR A 22 -21.08 -43.57 -26.31
CA TYR A 22 -20.02 -43.05 -27.17
C TYR A 22 -19.07 -42.10 -26.40
N PRO A 23 -17.75 -42.23 -26.57
CA PRO A 23 -17.07 -43.34 -27.25
C PRO A 23 -17.27 -44.67 -26.52
N LYS A 24 -17.39 -45.76 -27.29
CA LYS A 24 -17.66 -47.10 -26.72
C LYS A 24 -16.36 -47.73 -26.24
N PHE A 25 -16.26 -47.91 -24.93
CA PHE A 25 -15.10 -48.54 -24.30
C PHE A 25 -15.32 -50.04 -24.10
N LYS A 26 -14.20 -50.79 -24.08
CA LYS A 26 -14.15 -52.21 -23.71
C LYS A 26 -12.95 -52.44 -22.82
N ASP A 27 -12.88 -51.67 -21.75
CA ASP A 27 -11.72 -51.62 -20.87
C ASP A 27 -11.88 -52.54 -19.67
N ALA A 28 -10.82 -53.32 -19.40
CA ALA A 28 -10.68 -54.01 -18.13
C ALA A 28 -10.04 -53.08 -17.09
N LYS A 29 -10.33 -53.30 -15.80
CA LYS A 29 -9.71 -52.59 -14.66
C LYS A 29 -8.20 -52.38 -14.80
N ARG A 30 -7.48 -53.41 -15.26
CA ARG A 30 -6.02 -53.33 -15.49
C ARG A 30 -5.66 -52.33 -16.59
N SER A 31 -6.37 -52.34 -17.72
CA SER A 31 -6.20 -51.38 -18.82
C SER A 31 -6.38 -49.94 -18.34
N CYS A 32 -7.47 -49.67 -17.59
CA CYS A 32 -7.74 -48.35 -17.03
C CYS A 32 -6.59 -47.86 -16.14
N ARG A 33 -6.12 -48.74 -15.24
CA ARG A 33 -5.03 -48.42 -14.32
C ARG A 33 -3.71 -48.17 -15.04
N ASP A 34 -3.36 -49.02 -16.00
CA ASP A 34 -2.11 -48.92 -16.75
C ASP A 34 -2.11 -47.65 -17.61
N ARG A 35 -3.23 -47.36 -18.28
CA ARG A 35 -3.41 -46.12 -19.05
C ARG A 35 -3.36 -44.89 -18.18
N TRP A 36 -4.02 -44.90 -17.03
CA TRP A 36 -3.94 -43.81 -16.05
C TRP A 36 -2.50 -43.57 -15.59
N THR A 37 -1.78 -44.65 -15.25
CA THR A 37 -0.39 -44.56 -14.81
C THR A 37 0.50 -43.94 -15.90
N LEU A 38 0.34 -44.38 -17.15
CA LEU A 38 1.04 -43.79 -18.30
C LEU A 38 0.74 -42.28 -18.44
N LEU A 39 -0.52 -41.88 -18.32
CA LEU A 39 -0.93 -40.48 -18.42
C LEU A 39 -0.33 -39.64 -17.28
N CYS A 40 -0.36 -40.13 -16.04
CA CYS A 40 0.27 -39.46 -14.91
C CYS A 40 1.77 -39.27 -15.12
N THR A 41 2.48 -40.31 -15.60
CA THR A 41 3.92 -40.23 -15.87
C THR A 41 4.22 -39.21 -16.96
N LYS A 42 3.46 -39.22 -18.07
CA LYS A 42 3.62 -38.24 -19.15
C LYS A 42 3.36 -36.81 -18.68
N TYR A 43 2.31 -36.61 -17.88
CA TYR A 43 1.97 -35.30 -17.34
C TYR A 43 3.08 -34.76 -16.42
N LYS A 44 3.56 -35.58 -15.48
CA LYS A 44 4.65 -35.20 -14.58
C LYS A 44 5.93 -34.86 -15.34
N ARG A 45 6.27 -35.67 -16.36
CA ARG A 45 7.41 -35.41 -17.22
C ARG A 45 7.25 -34.06 -17.94
N ARG A 46 6.11 -33.83 -18.60
CA ARG A 46 5.86 -32.58 -19.31
C ARG A 46 5.92 -31.37 -18.38
N MET A 47 5.32 -31.46 -17.20
CA MET A 47 5.38 -30.37 -16.20
C MET A 47 6.81 -30.10 -15.74
N SER A 48 7.61 -31.14 -15.51
CA SER A 48 9.02 -30.99 -15.14
C SER A 48 9.85 -30.39 -16.28
N GLU A 49 9.60 -30.81 -17.53
CA GLU A 49 10.24 -30.24 -18.72
C GLU A 49 9.85 -28.78 -18.90
N GLU A 50 8.58 -28.40 -18.69
CA GLU A 50 8.10 -27.02 -18.74
C GLU A 50 8.81 -26.16 -17.67
N ILE A 51 8.89 -26.64 -16.41
CA ILE A 51 9.61 -25.94 -15.33
C ILE A 51 11.11 -25.80 -15.64
N GLN A 52 11.73 -26.84 -16.18
CA GLN A 52 13.15 -26.78 -16.57
C GLN A 52 13.38 -25.88 -17.78
N ALA A 53 12.46 -25.87 -18.74
CA ALA A 53 12.56 -25.09 -19.97
C ALA A 53 12.31 -23.60 -19.74
N THR A 54 11.42 -23.24 -18.81
CA THR A 54 11.29 -21.83 -18.39
C THR A 54 12.57 -21.36 -17.72
N GLY A 55 13.31 -22.25 -17.05
CA GLY A 55 14.53 -21.92 -16.32
C GLY A 55 14.29 -20.91 -15.19
N ILE A 56 13.02 -20.66 -14.86
CA ILE A 56 12.58 -19.71 -13.85
C ILE A 56 12.21 -20.54 -12.63
N ASP A 57 12.97 -20.31 -11.56
CA ASP A 57 12.73 -20.93 -10.28
C ASP A 57 11.41 -20.42 -9.67
N ALA A 58 10.66 -21.31 -9.00
CA ALA A 58 9.39 -20.97 -8.39
C ALA A 58 9.52 -19.86 -7.32
N GLU A 59 10.64 -19.82 -6.59
CA GLU A 59 10.94 -18.79 -5.61
C GLU A 59 11.13 -17.41 -6.27
N ILE A 60 11.67 -17.38 -7.50
CA ILE A 60 11.80 -16.13 -8.27
C ILE A 60 10.41 -15.60 -8.65
N ILE A 61 9.48 -16.47 -9.02
CA ILE A 61 8.10 -16.07 -9.37
C ILE A 61 7.41 -15.51 -8.13
N GLU A 62 7.46 -16.20 -6.99
CA GLU A 62 6.87 -15.72 -5.73
C GLU A 62 7.49 -14.40 -5.27
N TYR A 63 8.82 -14.27 -5.38
CA TYR A 63 9.52 -13.02 -5.07
C TYR A 63 9.04 -11.87 -5.94
N LEU A 64 8.90 -12.08 -7.26
CA LEU A 64 8.44 -11.05 -8.19
C LEU A 64 7.00 -10.62 -7.90
N ILE A 65 6.10 -11.58 -7.64
CA ILE A 65 4.71 -11.31 -7.24
C ILE A 65 4.68 -10.46 -5.98
N GLY A 66 5.41 -10.87 -4.93
CA GLY A 66 5.44 -10.12 -3.67
C GLY A 66 6.01 -8.71 -3.82
N LYS A 67 6.99 -8.54 -4.72
CA LYS A 67 7.57 -7.22 -5.02
C LYS A 67 6.60 -6.30 -5.75
N GLU A 68 5.80 -6.85 -6.66
CA GLU A 68 4.77 -6.12 -7.38
C GLU A 68 3.62 -5.69 -6.46
N ASP A 69 3.13 -6.60 -5.61
CA ASP A 69 2.11 -6.29 -4.61
C ASP A 69 2.55 -5.17 -3.65
N HIS A 70 3.79 -5.25 -3.14
CA HIS A 70 4.35 -4.20 -2.30
C HIS A 70 4.47 -2.85 -3.04
N ALA A 71 4.85 -2.86 -4.32
CA ALA A 71 4.92 -1.64 -5.12
C ALA A 71 3.54 -0.99 -5.29
N ILE A 72 2.52 -1.80 -5.56
CA ILE A 72 1.13 -1.36 -5.69
C ILE A 72 0.63 -0.76 -4.37
N ASP A 73 0.88 -1.42 -3.24
CA ASP A 73 0.41 -0.93 -1.94
C ASP A 73 1.14 0.33 -1.49
N SER A 74 2.44 0.44 -1.75
CA SER A 74 3.21 1.66 -1.51
C SER A 74 2.69 2.85 -2.33
N ASP A 75 2.32 2.64 -3.60
CA ASP A 75 1.73 3.69 -4.45
C ASP A 75 0.35 4.12 -3.92
N LYS A 76 -0.49 3.17 -3.50
CA LYS A 76 -1.79 3.49 -2.87
C LYS A 76 -1.62 4.30 -1.58
N GLU A 77 -0.67 3.92 -0.72
CA GLU A 77 -0.38 4.65 0.52
C GLU A 77 0.15 6.07 0.24
N GLY A 78 1.05 6.20 -0.73
CA GLY A 78 1.56 7.50 -1.18
C GLY A 78 0.44 8.42 -1.67
N LYS A 79 -0.49 7.90 -2.48
CA LYS A 79 -1.66 8.63 -2.96
C LYS A 79 -2.60 9.06 -1.82
N LYS A 80 -2.89 8.16 -0.88
CA LYS A 80 -3.71 8.48 0.31
C LYS A 80 -3.08 9.57 1.16
N LYS A 81 -1.76 9.50 1.38
CA LYS A 81 -1.02 10.51 2.15
C LYS A 81 -1.06 11.88 1.45
N ALA A 82 -0.83 11.91 0.14
CA ALA A 82 -0.89 13.14 -0.64
C ALA A 82 -2.28 13.79 -0.60
N GLU A 83 -3.35 12.99 -0.67
CA GLU A 83 -4.72 13.48 -0.54
C GLU A 83 -5.02 14.02 0.87
N ALA A 84 -4.57 13.33 1.92
CA ALA A 84 -4.72 13.76 3.30
C ALA A 84 -3.99 15.10 3.56
N ASP A 85 -2.75 15.24 3.08
CA ASP A 85 -1.96 16.47 3.19
C ASP A 85 -2.63 17.64 2.45
N LYS A 86 -3.14 17.39 1.24
CA LYS A 86 -3.91 18.39 0.47
C LYS A 86 -5.14 18.85 1.23
N LYS A 87 -5.93 17.92 1.78
CA LYS A 87 -7.13 18.24 2.57
C LYS A 87 -6.79 19.01 3.85
N ALA A 88 -5.69 18.66 4.52
CA ALA A 88 -5.22 19.36 5.71
C ALA A 88 -4.78 20.81 5.40
N ALA A 89 -4.05 21.00 4.29
CA ALA A 89 -3.64 22.32 3.83
C ALA A 89 -4.84 23.20 3.45
N GLU A 90 -5.79 22.65 2.69
CA GLU A 90 -7.03 23.36 2.32
C GLU A 90 -7.87 23.72 3.56
N GLY A 91 -8.01 22.79 4.51
CA GLY A 91 -8.71 23.05 5.78
C GLY A 91 -8.05 24.15 6.61
N THR A 92 -6.72 24.21 6.63
CA THR A 92 -5.96 25.28 7.29
C THR A 92 -6.21 26.64 6.62
N ARG A 93 -6.19 26.68 5.29
CA ARG A 93 -6.50 27.89 4.50
C ARG A 93 -7.91 28.42 4.78
N ILE A 94 -8.92 27.53 4.78
CA ILE A 94 -10.32 27.89 5.03
C ILE A 94 -10.46 28.48 6.45
N LYS A 95 -9.95 27.79 7.48
CA LYS A 95 -9.98 28.29 8.87
C LYS A 95 -9.29 29.65 9.03
N ALA A 96 -8.18 29.88 8.31
CA ALA A 96 -7.50 31.17 8.33
C ALA A 96 -8.35 32.28 7.69
N MET A 97 -8.96 32.01 6.54
CA MET A 97 -9.85 32.96 5.85
C MET A 97 -11.11 33.29 6.67
N GLU A 98 -11.71 32.29 7.33
CA GLU A 98 -12.84 32.49 8.24
C GLU A 98 -12.46 33.37 9.44
N ARG A 99 -11.31 33.10 10.08
CA ARG A 99 -10.80 33.93 11.18
C ARG A 99 -10.54 35.36 10.74
N PHE A 100 -9.94 35.56 9.57
CA PHE A 100 -9.69 36.88 9.00
C PHE A 100 -11.00 37.65 8.72
N GLY A 101 -12.00 36.98 8.15
CA GLY A 101 -13.34 37.55 7.93
C GLY A 101 -14.04 37.95 9.24
N ASN A 102 -13.95 37.12 10.28
CA ASN A 102 -14.51 37.41 11.60
C ASN A 102 -13.82 38.59 12.30
N THR A 103 -12.49 38.73 12.16
CA THR A 103 -11.77 39.91 12.70
C THR A 103 -12.09 41.20 11.96
N ARG A 104 -12.46 41.12 10.67
CA ARG A 104 -12.95 42.27 9.90
C ARG A 104 -14.35 42.69 10.33
N LYS A 105 -15.25 41.72 10.62
CA LYS A 105 -16.60 42.00 11.12
C LYS A 105 -16.63 42.63 12.52
N ARG A 106 -15.67 42.31 13.40
CA ARG A 106 -15.52 42.93 14.73
C ARG A 106 -14.95 44.35 14.73
N GLY A 107 -14.50 44.87 13.60
CA GLY A 107 -14.00 46.25 13.47
C GLY A 107 -14.94 47.19 12.72
N GLY A 108 -16.18 46.78 12.50
CA GLY A 108 -17.10 47.43 11.56
C GLY A 108 -18.45 47.83 12.16
N GLU A 109 -18.54 48.07 13.45
CA GLU A 109 -19.67 48.78 14.05
C GLU A 109 -19.16 49.67 15.20
N ASP A 110 -19.28 50.97 14.92
CA ASP A 110 -19.21 52.14 15.80
C ASP A 110 -17.87 52.92 15.93
N GLY A 111 -17.95 54.22 15.58
CA GLY A 111 -17.02 55.25 16.03
C GLY A 111 -16.15 55.95 14.97
N GLU A 112 -16.56 57.18 14.67
CA GLU A 112 -15.77 58.30 14.14
C GLU A 112 -14.34 58.42 14.74
N GLU A 113 -13.42 58.98 13.94
CA GLU A 113 -12.05 59.43 14.28
C GLU A 113 -10.97 58.44 14.78
N GLY A 114 -9.92 58.31 13.95
CA GLY A 114 -8.56 58.04 14.43
C GLY A 114 -8.20 56.56 14.60
N ALA A 115 -7.62 55.96 13.57
CA ALA A 115 -6.99 54.64 13.63
C ALA A 115 -5.79 54.63 14.62
N LYS A 116 -6.07 54.49 15.92
CA LYS A 116 -5.04 54.19 16.93
C LYS A 116 -4.59 52.76 16.71
N LYS A 117 -3.45 52.59 16.02
CA LYS A 117 -2.72 51.32 15.91
C LYS A 117 -2.59 50.73 17.31
N LYS A 118 -3.21 49.57 17.55
CA LYS A 118 -3.15 48.85 18.83
C LYS A 118 -1.68 48.57 19.15
N LYS A 119 -1.12 49.31 20.10
CA LYS A 119 0.28 49.16 20.53
C LYS A 119 0.39 47.74 21.09
N ARG A 120 1.15 46.88 20.41
CA ARG A 120 1.48 45.55 20.93
C ARG A 120 2.11 45.77 22.30
N ARG A 121 1.77 44.94 23.30
CA ARG A 121 2.47 44.93 24.58
C ARG A 121 3.90 44.49 24.27
N ILE A 122 4.76 45.46 23.99
CA ILE A 122 6.20 45.28 23.89
C ILE A 122 6.61 44.99 25.33
N ASP A 123 7.14 43.81 25.61
CA ASP A 123 7.92 43.59 26.82
C ASP A 123 9.08 44.57 26.76
N SER A 124 8.89 45.73 27.38
CA SER A 124 9.85 46.84 27.45
C SER A 124 11.16 46.36 28.04
N ASP A 125 11.06 45.47 29.03
CA ASP A 125 12.15 44.95 29.83
C ASP A 125 13.16 44.15 28.99
N ALA A 126 12.69 43.23 28.14
CA ALA A 126 13.56 42.47 27.24
C ALA A 126 14.25 43.35 26.19
N VAL A 127 13.57 44.41 25.72
CA VAL A 127 14.13 45.34 24.73
C VAL A 127 15.13 46.30 25.37
N GLU A 128 14.91 46.69 26.62
CA GLU A 128 15.85 47.51 27.40
C GLU A 128 17.12 46.73 27.71
N PHE A 129 17.00 45.49 28.16
CA PHE A 129 18.15 44.59 28.38
C PHE A 129 19.01 44.42 27.12
N LEU A 130 18.40 44.21 25.96
CA LEU A 130 19.13 44.09 24.69
C LEU A 130 19.82 45.40 24.29
N ARG A 131 19.21 46.56 24.58
CA ARG A 131 19.84 47.87 24.32
C ARG A 131 21.00 48.14 25.25
N GLU A 132 20.89 47.80 26.52
CA GLU A 132 21.95 47.97 27.50
C GLU A 132 23.15 47.07 27.18
N LYS A 133 22.88 45.80 26.87
CA LYS A 133 23.91 44.85 26.43
C LYS A 133 24.64 45.35 25.18
N ALA A 134 23.92 45.86 24.19
CA ALA A 134 24.52 46.38 22.96
C ALA A 134 25.42 47.61 23.22
N LYS A 135 25.04 48.50 24.16
CA LYS A 135 25.88 49.64 24.55
C LYS A 135 27.15 49.19 25.25
N LEU A 136 27.05 48.21 26.15
CA LEU A 136 28.18 47.65 26.87
C LEU A 136 29.18 46.95 25.94
N GLU A 137 28.66 46.16 24.99
CA GLU A 137 29.49 45.50 23.96
C GLU A 137 30.16 46.53 23.02
N HIS A 138 29.49 47.65 22.74
CA HIS A 138 30.08 48.73 21.93
C HIS A 138 31.21 49.45 22.67
N SER A 139 31.00 49.81 23.94
CA SER A 139 32.05 50.49 24.72
C SER A 139 33.28 49.59 24.91
N LEU A 140 33.07 48.30 25.15
CA LEU A 140 34.16 47.31 25.25
C LEU A 140 34.97 47.18 23.95
N ARG A 141 34.35 47.38 22.79
CA ARG A 141 35.02 47.34 21.49
C ARG A 141 35.77 48.63 21.16
N GLU A 142 35.34 49.77 21.71
CA GLU A 142 36.04 51.04 21.55
C GLU A 142 37.23 51.20 22.50
N GLU A 143 37.28 50.41 23.58
CA GLU A 143 38.41 50.33 24.52
C GLU A 143 39.46 49.26 24.15
N GLU A 144 39.25 48.48 23.07
CA GLU A 144 40.23 47.55 22.46
C GLU A 144 41.09 48.26 21.39
#